data_AF-A0A972VAT3-F1
#
_entry.id   AF-A0A972VAT3-F1
#
_cell.length_a   1.000
_cell.length_b   1.000
_cell.length_c   1.000
_cell.angle_alpha   90.00
_cell.angle_beta   90.00
_cell.angle_gamma   90.00
#
_symmetry.space_group_name_H-M   'P 1'
#
loop_
_entity.id
_entity.type
_entity.pdbx_description
1 polymer ?
#
loop_
_entity_poly.entity_id
_entity_poly.type
_entity_poly.pdbx_seq_one_letter_code
_entity_poly.pdbx_strand_id
1 'polypeptide(L)' 'MGVFEPGSVVGGVENTGWIDIFTGITAHQRKNGEYLVFVEEDYKAKVLVYRWRPSAFD' A
#
# COMPACT_ATOMS: atom_id res chain seq x y z
N MET A 1 -9.74 -8.43 9.94
CA MET A 1 -8.35 -7.99 9.71
C MET A 1 -8.18 -7.82 8.21
N GLY A 2 -7.67 -6.69 7.72
CA GLY A 2 -7.43 -6.48 6.29
C GLY A 2 -5.97 -6.76 5.92
N VAL A 3 -5.73 -7.34 4.75
CA VAL A 3 -4.40 -7.61 4.19
C VAL A 3 -4.33 -7.00 2.78
N PHE A 4 -3.22 -6.35 2.45
CA PHE A 4 -2.95 -5.86 1.10
C PHE A 4 -1.77 -6.64 0.52
N GLU A 5 -2.00 -7.29 -0.62
CA GLU A 5 -0.94 -7.95 -1.37
C GLU A 5 -0.69 -7.18 -2.69
N PRO A 6 0.57 -7.01 -3.10
CA PRO A 6 0.91 -6.42 -4.38
C PRO A 6 0.38 -7.30 -5.53
N GLY A 7 -0.40 -6.70 -6.43
CA GLY A 7 -0.94 -7.38 -7.60
C GLY A 7 0.09 -7.54 -8.73
N SER A 8 -0.32 -8.23 -9.79
CA SER A 8 0.53 -8.48 -10.98
C SER A 8 1.01 -7.20 -11.67
N VAL A 9 0.28 -6.09 -11.56
CA VAL A 9 0.65 -4.78 -12.13
C VAL A 9 1.99 -4.28 -11.59
N VAL A 10 2.36 -4.67 -10.36
CA VAL A 10 3.63 -4.29 -9.72
C VAL A 10 4.60 -5.47 -9.59
N GLY A 11 4.30 -6.60 -10.25
CA GLY A 11 5.13 -7.80 -10.25
C GLY A 11 4.95 -8.74 -9.07
N GLY A 12 3.84 -8.65 -8.32
CA GLY A 12 3.55 -9.57 -7.23
C GLY A 12 4.42 -9.39 -5.98
N VAL A 13 4.23 -10.29 -5.02
CA VAL A 13 4.94 -10.29 -3.72
C VAL A 13 6.43 -10.50 -3.95
N GLU A 14 6.79 -11.34 -4.91
CA GLU A 14 8.16 -11.68 -5.28
C GLU A 14 8.98 -10.51 -5.82
N ASN A 15 8.33 -9.41 -6.23
CA ASN A 15 8.99 -8.18 -6.66
C ASN A 15 8.79 -7.02 -5.67
N THR A 16 8.52 -7.31 -4.40
CA THR A 16 8.38 -6.30 -3.33
C THR A 16 9.40 -6.55 -2.22
N GLY A 17 10.12 -5.51 -1.84
CA GLY A 17 11.13 -5.53 -0.79
C GLY A 17 10.62 -5.21 0.61
N TRP A 18 11.57 -4.82 1.45
CA TRP A 18 11.35 -4.37 2.82
C TRP A 18 10.94 -2.90 2.85
N ILE A 19 10.23 -2.55 3.91
CA ILE A 19 10.05 -1.16 4.33
C ILE A 19 11.20 -0.88 5.29
N ASP A 20 12.19 -0.11 4.86
CA ASP A 20 13.43 0.07 5.62
C ASP A 20 13.62 1.50 6.16
N ILE A 21 12.67 2.39 5.86
CA ILE A 21 12.65 3.77 6.38
C ILE A 21 11.59 3.99 7.46
N PHE A 22 11.89 4.94 8.36
CA PHE A 22 10.87 5.48 9.25
C PHE A 22 9.76 6.13 8.43
N THR A 23 8.51 5.90 8.86
CA THR A 23 7.31 6.39 8.15
C THR A 23 7.16 5.85 6.72
N GLY A 24 7.79 4.71 6.38
CA GLY A 24 7.67 4.07 5.07
C GLY A 24 6.26 3.61 4.69
N ILE A 25 5.31 3.62 5.62
CA ILE A 25 3.87 3.53 5.35
C ILE A 25 3.20 4.85 5.70
N THR A 26 2.49 5.45 4.75
CA THR A 26 1.63 6.61 5.00
C THR A 26 0.26 6.42 4.34
N ALA A 27 -0.78 7.04 4.91
CA ALA A 27 -2.13 6.98 4.35
C ALA A 27 -2.71 8.39 4.22
N HIS A 28 -3.25 8.70 3.05
CA HIS A 28 -3.92 9.97 2.77
C HIS A 28 -5.41 9.72 2.52
N GLN A 29 -6.26 10.26 3.38
CA GLN A 29 -7.71 10.18 3.21
C GLN A 29 -8.18 11.18 2.15
N ARG A 30 -8.90 10.67 1.15
CA ARG A 30 -9.58 11.45 0.11
C ARG A 30 -10.95 11.91 0.61
N LYS A 31 -11.48 12.97 -0.01
CA LYS A 31 -12.81 13.54 0.33
C LYS A 31 -13.97 12.56 0.26
N ASN A 32 -13.85 11.49 -0.52
CA ASN A 32 -14.87 10.46 -0.71
C ASN A 32 -14.78 9.31 0.32
N GLY A 33 -13.90 9.40 1.31
CA GLY A 33 -13.68 8.39 2.34
C GLY A 33 -12.74 7.25 1.93
N GLU A 34 -12.18 7.27 0.72
CA GLU A 34 -11.09 6.37 0.34
C GLU A 34 -9.77 6.83 0.95
N TYR A 35 -8.83 5.91 1.09
CA TYR A 35 -7.45 6.16 1.44
C TYR A 35 -6.54 5.76 0.28
N LEU A 36 -5.55 6.60 0.00
CA LEU A 36 -4.35 6.19 -0.74
C LEU A 36 -3.30 5.81 0.29
N VAL A 37 -2.87 4.55 0.28
CA VAL A 37 -1.83 4.03 1.18
C VAL A 37 -0.55 3.87 0.38
N PHE A 38 0.49 4.58 0.79
CA PHE A 38 1.81 4.55 0.18
C PHE A 38 2.70 3.64 1.03
N VAL A 39 3.40 2.70 0.37
CA VAL A 39 4.33 1.77 1.01
C VAL A 39 5.65 1.83 0.24
N GLU A 40 6.66 2.42 0.87
CA GLU A 40 8.03 2.37 0.38
C GLU A 40 8.53 0.93 0.36
N GLU A 41 9.26 0.56 -0.69
CA GLU A 41 9.95 -0.72 -0.74
C GLU A 41 11.35 -0.58 -1.36
N ASP A 42 12.32 -1.23 -0.72
CA ASP A 42 13.75 -1.07 -1.04
C ASP A 42 14.21 -1.89 -2.26
N TYR A 43 13.55 -3.02 -2.56
CA TYR A 43 14.06 -3.98 -3.55
C TYR A 43 14.08 -3.44 -4.97
N LYS A 44 12.96 -2.89 -5.45
CA LYS A 44 12.91 -2.26 -6.78
C LYS A 44 12.91 -0.72 -6.71
N ALA A 45 13.16 -0.16 -5.52
CA ALA A 45 13.19 1.28 -5.27
C ALA A 45 11.93 1.98 -5.79
N LYS A 46 10.75 1.42 -5.51
CA LYS A 46 9.45 2.03 -5.84
C LYS A 46 8.61 2.25 -4.59
N VAL A 47 7.49 2.93 -4.78
CA VAL A 47 6.44 3.07 -3.76
C VAL A 47 5.20 2.37 -4.29
N LEU A 48 4.69 1.39 -3.55
CA LEU A 48 3.39 0.79 -3.81
C LEU A 48 2.29 1.73 -3.37
N VAL A 49 1.23 1.86 -4.18
CA VAL A 49 0.06 2.69 -3.86
C VAL A 49 -1.19 1.83 -3.88
N TYR A 50 -1.79 1.64 -2.71
CA TYR A 50 -3.07 0.96 -2.58
C TYR A 50 -4.20 1.98 -2.48
N ARG A 51 -5.31 1.71 -3.18
CA ARG A 51 -6.57 2.42 -2.98
C ARG A 51 -7.49 1.57 -2.13
N TRP A 52 -7.80 2.04 -0.93
CA TRP A 52 -8.61 1.33 0.03
C TRP A 52 -9.84 2.16 0.42
N ARG A 53 -11.01 1.53 0.49
CA ARG A 53 -12.20 2.12 1.10
C ARG A 53 -12.59 1.24 2.27
N PRO A 54 -12.62 1.74 3.52
CA PRO A 54 -13.20 1.00 4.61
C PRO A 54 -14.69 0.78 4.29
N SER A 55 -15.15 -0.47 4.21
CA SER A 55 -16.57 -0.73 4.37
C SER A 55 -16.96 -0.39 5.81
N ALA A 56 -18.07 0.31 6.00
CA ALA A 56 -18.70 0.31 7.32
C ALA A 56 -19.11 -1.14 7.57
N PHE A 57 -18.48 -1.77 8.58
CA PHE A 57 -18.70 -3.12 9.11
C PHE A 57 -19.75 -3.99 8.37
N ASP A 58 -19.30 -5.13 7.81
CA ASP A 58 -20.15 -6.33 7.70
C ASP A 58 -20.24 -7.01 9.07
#